data_AF-A0A8H8RI28-F1
#
_entry.id   AF-A0A8H8RI28-F1
#
_cell.length_a   1.000
_cell.length_b   1.000
_cell.length_c   1.000
_cell.angle_alpha   90.00
_cell.angle_beta   90.00
_cell.angle_gamma   90.00
#
_symmetry.space_group_name_H-M   'P 1'
#
loop_
_entity.id
_entity.type
_entity.pdbx_description
1 polymer ?
#
loop_
_entity_poly.entity_id
_entity_poly.type
_entity_poly.pdbx_seq_one_letter_code
_entity_poly.pdbx_strand_id
1 'polypeptide(L)'
;QSHNLLLQRIVQSTKRVISTERKDKMSKSSHLENLERDGFVLIPSLLTHEQINTLRTAASQTITLARSGNWPYVRTLPKQFPPWPIAPGTNPAASGIWGVQFLMHPSLPKSATFTKAYFSSAVIDVVKELLQCQDEDLVLELFNLLVRPDRDFELVWHRDDIPASATAEEEMARLGKEAWHAQWNLALWDDESLVIVPGSHARARTQVERDAGPWEKGFAG
;
A
#
# COMPACT_ATOMS: atom_id res chain seq x y z
N GLN A 1 -5.87 24.88 3.87
CA GLN A 1 -4.76 24.30 3.07
C GLN A 1 -4.70 22.82 3.40
N SER A 2 -5.41 22.02 2.62
CA SER A 2 -5.59 20.58 2.83
C SER A 2 -4.30 19.86 2.45
N HIS A 3 -3.65 19.27 3.44
CA HIS A 3 -2.48 18.44 3.23
C HIS A 3 -3.03 17.03 3.03
N ASN A 4 -2.89 16.42 1.86
CA ASN A 4 -3.29 15.02 1.65
C ASN A 4 -2.00 14.22 1.48
N LEU A 5 -1.73 13.31 2.43
CA LEU A 5 -0.62 12.36 2.33
C LEU A 5 -1.13 10.98 2.72
N LEU A 6 -0.73 10.01 1.92
CA LEU A 6 -1.16 8.64 2.02
C LEU A 6 0.04 7.81 2.48
N LEU A 7 -0.05 7.12 3.61
CA LEU A 7 0.91 6.08 3.94
C LEU A 7 0.48 4.82 3.18
N GLN A 8 0.80 4.75 1.88
CA GLN A 8 0.47 3.61 1.06
C GLN A 8 1.66 2.67 0.91
N ARG A 9 1.32 1.41 1.15
CA ARG A 9 2.12 0.21 1.03
C ARG A 9 2.85 -0.15 2.31
N ILE A 10 2.07 -0.78 3.20
CA ILE A 10 2.51 -1.99 3.90
C ILE A 10 2.23 -3.16 2.94
N VAL A 11 3.25 -3.82 2.38
CA VAL A 11 3.06 -5.18 1.85
C VAL A 11 3.38 -6.12 3.01
N GLN A 12 2.39 -6.88 3.44
CA GLN A 12 2.60 -7.98 4.35
C GLN A 12 2.44 -9.25 3.54
N SER A 13 3.48 -10.08 3.54
CA SER A 13 3.47 -11.37 2.87
C SER A 13 3.44 -12.44 3.95
N THR A 14 2.37 -13.25 4.02
CA THR A 14 2.32 -14.46 4.82
C THR A 14 2.70 -15.65 3.97
N LYS A 15 3.59 -16.50 4.50
CA LYS A 15 3.63 -17.88 4.05
C LYS A 15 2.58 -18.63 4.83
N ARG A 16 1.46 -19.02 4.20
CA ARG A 16 0.57 -20.00 4.84
C ARG A 16 1.29 -21.34 4.82
N VAL A 17 1.86 -21.72 5.95
CA VAL A 17 2.04 -23.15 6.22
C VAL A 17 0.66 -23.63 6.64
N ILE A 18 -0.10 -24.21 5.70
CA ILE A 18 -1.31 -24.94 6.08
C ILE A 18 -0.83 -26.15 6.87
N SER A 19 -0.74 -26.01 8.20
CA SER A 19 -0.92 -27.15 9.08
C SER A 19 -2.31 -27.68 8.79
N THR A 20 -2.38 -28.89 8.24
CA THR A 20 -3.64 -29.60 7.97
C THR A 20 -4.42 -29.96 9.23
N GLU A 21 -3.94 -29.57 10.42
CA GLU A 21 -4.50 -29.97 11.70
C GLU A 21 -4.91 -28.75 12.54
N ARG A 22 -6.08 -28.19 12.20
CA ARG A 22 -7.13 -27.62 13.09
C ARG A 22 -7.99 -26.65 12.28
N LYS A 23 -9.05 -27.18 11.67
CA LYS A 23 -10.20 -26.37 11.21
C LYS A 23 -11.29 -26.41 12.28
N ASP A 24 -11.04 -25.78 13.42
CA ASP A 24 -12.17 -25.32 14.21
C ASP A 24 -12.78 -24.14 13.46
N LYS A 25 -14.05 -24.29 13.09
CA LYS A 25 -14.81 -23.38 12.24
C LYS A 25 -15.13 -22.11 13.03
N MET A 26 -14.13 -21.26 13.29
CA MET A 26 -14.38 -19.93 13.85
C MET A 26 -15.28 -19.16 12.88
N SER A 27 -16.30 -18.49 13.41
CA SER A 27 -17.12 -17.55 12.64
C SER A 27 -16.19 -16.54 11.98
N LYS A 28 -16.36 -16.31 10.67
CA LYS A 28 -15.60 -15.26 9.98
C LYS A 28 -15.95 -13.91 10.59
N SER A 29 -14.96 -13.03 10.66
CA SER A 29 -15.16 -11.66 11.09
C SER A 29 -15.79 -10.84 9.96
N SER A 30 -16.43 -9.73 10.32
CA SER A 30 -17.01 -8.82 9.33
C SER A 30 -15.97 -8.24 8.35
N HIS A 31 -14.70 -8.07 8.79
CA HIS A 31 -13.66 -7.56 7.91
C HIS A 31 -13.23 -8.60 6.88
N LEU A 32 -13.07 -9.85 7.28
CA LEU A 32 -12.73 -10.93 6.36
C LEU A 32 -13.86 -11.18 5.35
N GLU A 33 -15.12 -11.13 5.79
CA GLU A 33 -16.27 -11.26 4.89
C GLU A 33 -16.33 -10.13 3.85
N ASN A 34 -16.06 -8.89 4.25
CA ASN A 34 -15.98 -7.76 3.32
C ASN A 34 -14.80 -7.90 2.36
N LEU A 35 -13.63 -8.31 2.85
CA LEU A 35 -12.46 -8.55 2.00
C LEU A 35 -12.72 -9.64 0.96
N GLU A 36 -13.34 -10.75 1.35
CA GLU A 36 -13.68 -11.84 0.43
C GLU A 36 -14.69 -11.41 -0.63
N ARG A 37 -15.68 -10.60 -0.25
CA ARG A 37 -16.73 -10.10 -1.16
C ARG A 37 -16.19 -9.05 -2.13
N ASP A 38 -15.51 -8.03 -1.62
CA ASP A 38 -15.20 -6.81 -2.36
C ASP A 38 -13.74 -6.73 -2.82
N GLY A 39 -12.86 -7.57 -2.26
CA GLY A 39 -11.42 -7.52 -2.54
C GLY A 39 -10.66 -6.44 -1.75
N PHE A 40 -11.36 -5.69 -0.91
CA PHE A 40 -10.81 -4.75 0.05
C PHE A 40 -11.72 -4.62 1.27
N VAL A 41 -11.21 -4.00 2.34
CA VAL A 41 -12.01 -3.64 3.51
C VAL A 41 -11.57 -2.26 4.00
N LEU A 42 -12.55 -1.39 4.30
CA LEU A 42 -12.31 -0.10 4.92
C LEU A 42 -12.41 -0.24 6.44
N ILE A 43 -11.40 0.26 7.16
CA ILE A 43 -11.33 0.18 8.62
C ILE A 43 -11.24 1.59 9.18
N PRO A 44 -12.38 2.20 9.54
CA PRO A 44 -12.42 3.57 10.01
C PRO A 44 -11.84 3.66 11.43
N SER A 45 -11.24 4.81 11.75
CA SER A 45 -10.79 5.14 13.11
C SER A 45 -9.82 4.12 13.73
N LEU A 46 -8.99 3.47 12.91
CA LEU A 46 -7.98 2.50 13.37
C LEU A 46 -7.03 3.08 14.43
N LEU A 47 -6.64 4.34 14.24
CA LEU A 47 -5.71 5.06 15.10
C LEU A 47 -6.41 6.21 15.81
N THR A 48 -5.94 6.53 17.02
CA THR A 48 -6.39 7.70 17.76
C THR A 48 -5.93 8.99 17.09
N HIS A 49 -6.61 10.10 17.41
CA HIS A 49 -6.21 11.43 16.94
C HIS A 49 -4.76 11.78 17.30
N GLU A 50 -4.28 11.37 18.47
CA GLU A 50 -2.90 11.60 18.92
C GLU A 50 -1.89 10.79 18.08
N GLN A 51 -2.20 9.52 17.80
CA GLN A 51 -1.38 8.67 16.93
C GLN A 51 -1.31 9.22 15.51
N ILE A 52 -2.44 9.67 14.96
CA ILE A 52 -2.50 10.34 13.66
C ILE A 52 -1.66 11.61 13.65
N ASN A 53 -1.79 12.50 14.64
CA ASN A 53 -1.02 13.73 14.71
C ASN A 53 0.50 13.49 14.83
N THR A 54 0.88 12.45 15.57
CA THR A 54 2.27 12.00 15.68
C THR A 54 2.81 11.55 14.32
N LEU A 55 2.05 10.72 13.60
CA LEU A 55 2.42 10.25 12.26
C LEU A 55 2.43 11.36 11.22
N ARG A 56 1.49 12.30 11.28
CA ARG A 56 1.46 13.48 10.40
C ARG A 56 2.71 14.33 10.55
N THR A 57 3.14 14.56 11.79
CA THR A 57 4.37 15.32 12.09
C THR A 57 5.60 14.60 11.56
N ALA A 58 5.72 13.29 11.82
CA ALA A 58 6.81 12.46 11.31
C ALA A 58 6.84 12.44 9.77
N ALA A 59 5.70 12.21 9.12
CA ALA A 59 5.55 12.23 7.67
C ALA A 59 5.99 13.58 7.09
N SER A 60 5.49 14.70 7.62
CA SER A 60 5.83 16.05 7.13
C SER A 60 7.33 16.34 7.20
N GLN A 61 7.99 15.93 8.28
CA GLN A 61 9.44 16.07 8.46
C GLN A 61 10.22 15.17 7.48
N THR A 62 9.81 13.92 7.31
CA THR A 62 10.41 12.98 6.36
C THR A 62 10.25 13.43 4.91
N ILE A 63 9.08 14.01 4.56
CA ILE A 63 8.83 14.56 3.23
C ILE A 63 9.74 15.74 2.96
N THR A 64 9.89 16.64 3.93
CA THR A 64 10.77 17.80 3.82
C THR A 64 12.22 17.37 3.59
N LEU A 65 12.69 16.39 4.36
CA LEU A 65 14.02 15.79 4.22
C LEU A 65 14.24 15.16 2.84
N ALA A 66 13.24 14.42 2.34
CA ALA A 66 13.31 13.79 1.03
C ALA A 66 13.32 14.82 -0.12
N ARG A 67 12.44 15.82 -0.06
CA ARG A 67 12.38 16.90 -1.06
C ARG A 67 13.64 17.76 -1.08
N SER A 68 14.30 17.95 0.07
CA SER A 68 15.57 18.65 0.13
C SER A 68 16.76 17.82 -0.39
N GLY A 69 16.54 16.57 -0.80
CA GLY A 69 17.58 15.67 -1.31
C GLY A 69 18.42 14.99 -0.24
N ASN A 70 18.05 15.13 1.04
CA ASN A 70 18.78 14.55 2.17
C ASN A 70 18.29 13.13 2.52
N TRP A 71 17.44 12.54 1.68
CA TRP A 71 17.04 11.13 1.75
C TRP A 71 17.07 10.49 0.36
N PRO A 72 17.91 9.47 0.12
CA PRO A 72 18.10 8.92 -1.22
C PRO A 72 16.98 7.97 -1.65
N TYR A 73 16.19 7.43 -0.73
CA TYR A 73 15.21 6.41 -1.06
C TYR A 73 13.83 7.01 -1.34
N VAL A 74 13.62 7.43 -2.59
CA VAL A 74 12.38 8.09 -3.03
C VAL A 74 11.79 7.42 -4.28
N ARG A 75 10.51 7.69 -4.54
CA ARG A 75 9.86 7.39 -5.81
C ARG A 75 9.81 8.67 -6.63
N THR A 76 10.52 8.68 -7.76
CA THR A 76 10.76 9.91 -8.53
C THR A 76 9.76 10.10 -9.66
N LEU A 77 9.44 11.35 -9.97
CA LEU A 77 8.61 11.71 -11.12
C LEU A 77 9.46 11.79 -12.40
N PRO A 78 8.90 11.42 -13.57
CA PRO A 78 7.53 10.96 -13.81
C PRO A 78 7.37 9.43 -13.75
N LYS A 79 8.26 8.69 -13.08
CA LYS A 79 8.30 7.24 -13.17
C LYS A 79 7.34 6.57 -12.17
N GLN A 80 6.41 5.76 -12.69
CA GLN A 80 5.33 5.10 -11.92
C GLN A 80 5.75 3.83 -11.19
N PHE A 81 6.63 3.03 -11.78
CA PHE A 81 7.01 1.72 -11.23
C PHE A 81 8.53 1.63 -11.05
N PRO A 82 9.01 0.85 -10.07
CA PRO A 82 10.45 0.67 -9.86
C PRO A 82 11.15 0.04 -11.07
N PRO A 83 12.49 0.15 -11.16
CA PRO A 83 13.37 0.87 -10.24
C PRO A 83 13.31 2.39 -10.45
N TRP A 84 13.52 3.21 -9.42
CA TRP A 84 13.67 4.66 -9.54
C TRP A 84 15.16 5.02 -9.49
N PRO A 85 15.88 4.98 -10.64
CA PRO A 85 17.31 5.25 -10.65
C PRO A 85 17.57 6.70 -10.27
N ILE A 86 18.58 6.91 -9.43
CA ILE A 86 19.08 8.23 -9.05
C ILE A 86 20.54 8.29 -9.48
N ALA A 87 20.89 9.28 -10.31
CA ALA A 87 22.26 9.45 -10.74
C ALA A 87 23.15 9.83 -9.53
N PRO A 88 24.35 9.24 -9.38
CA PRO A 88 25.26 9.61 -8.30
C PRO A 88 25.51 11.13 -8.25
N GLY A 89 25.48 11.71 -7.05
CA GLY A 89 25.71 13.14 -6.84
C GLY A 89 24.56 14.06 -7.24
N THR A 90 23.41 13.52 -7.68
CA THR A 90 22.21 14.33 -7.97
C THR A 90 21.25 14.34 -6.79
N ASN A 91 20.47 15.41 -6.65
CA ASN A 91 19.36 15.43 -5.71
C ASN A 91 18.30 14.41 -6.17
N PRO A 92 17.98 13.37 -5.36
CA PRO A 92 16.96 12.37 -5.65
C PRO A 92 15.59 12.96 -6.01
N ALA A 93 15.27 14.11 -5.46
CA ALA A 93 14.00 14.81 -5.64
C ALA A 93 14.07 15.95 -6.67
N ALA A 94 15.16 16.08 -7.45
CA ALA A 94 15.32 17.17 -8.44
C ALA A 94 14.15 17.24 -9.43
N SER A 95 13.66 16.09 -9.86
CA SER A 95 12.50 15.99 -10.75
C SER A 95 11.17 15.90 -10.01
N GLY A 96 11.13 16.08 -8.70
CA GLY A 96 9.97 15.84 -7.85
C GLY A 96 9.77 14.36 -7.49
N ILE A 97 8.97 14.12 -6.45
CA ILE A 97 8.70 12.80 -5.89
C ILE A 97 7.21 12.59 -5.67
N TRP A 98 6.81 11.32 -5.62
CA TRP A 98 5.46 10.90 -5.24
C TRP A 98 5.47 9.82 -4.14
N GLY A 99 6.66 9.46 -3.65
CA GLY A 99 6.79 8.62 -2.47
C GLY A 99 8.18 8.67 -1.83
N VAL A 100 8.23 8.28 -0.57
CA VAL A 100 9.43 8.10 0.25
C VAL A 100 9.46 6.64 0.72
N GLN A 101 10.63 6.02 0.63
CA GLN A 101 10.82 4.61 0.92
C GLN A 101 11.75 4.43 2.13
N PHE A 102 11.83 3.18 2.61
CA PHE A 102 12.71 2.78 3.72
C PHE A 102 12.42 3.55 5.02
N LEU A 103 11.13 3.69 5.37
CA LEU A 103 10.70 4.44 6.55
C LEU A 103 11.24 3.90 7.88
N MET A 104 11.63 2.63 7.94
CA MET A 104 12.20 2.00 9.15
C MET A 104 13.73 2.02 9.18
N HIS A 105 14.39 2.63 8.19
CA HIS A 105 15.84 2.66 8.15
C HIS A 105 16.40 3.48 9.33
N PRO A 106 17.37 2.96 10.12
CA PRO A 106 17.86 3.63 11.33
C PRO A 106 18.32 5.08 11.13
N SER A 107 18.94 5.38 9.99
CA SER A 107 19.38 6.74 9.64
C SER A 107 18.25 7.73 9.31
N LEU A 108 17.01 7.27 9.12
CA LEU A 108 15.87 8.18 8.97
C LEU A 108 15.47 8.71 10.36
N PRO A 109 15.48 10.03 10.61
CA PRO A 109 15.26 10.58 11.96
C PRO A 109 13.92 10.19 12.62
N LYS A 110 12.91 9.84 11.82
CA LYS A 110 11.57 9.47 12.29
C LYS A 110 11.28 7.97 12.18
N SER A 111 12.30 7.17 11.92
CA SER A 111 12.16 5.72 11.75
C SER A 111 11.48 5.05 12.93
N ALA A 112 11.88 5.34 14.16
CA ALA A 112 11.27 4.77 15.36
C ALA A 112 9.75 5.05 15.45
N THR A 113 9.29 6.23 15.02
CA THR A 113 7.85 6.57 14.99
C THR A 113 7.11 5.71 13.98
N PHE A 114 7.66 5.57 12.77
CA PHE A 114 7.08 4.72 11.73
C PHE A 114 7.07 3.24 12.13
N THR A 115 8.19 2.73 12.64
CA THR A 115 8.31 1.37 13.16
C THR A 115 7.27 1.11 14.23
N LYS A 116 7.12 2.00 15.22
CA LYS A 116 6.12 1.82 16.29
C LYS A 116 4.68 1.72 15.75
N ALA A 117 4.32 2.51 14.74
CA ALA A 117 2.99 2.44 14.13
C ALA A 117 2.81 1.15 13.32
N TYR A 118 3.83 0.77 12.54
CA TYR A 118 3.83 -0.41 11.69
C TYR A 118 3.68 -1.71 12.48
N PHE A 119 4.30 -1.79 13.66
CA PHE A 119 4.21 -2.92 14.59
C PHE A 119 3.14 -2.74 15.69
N SER A 120 2.24 -1.76 15.57
CA SER A 120 1.19 -1.57 16.56
C SER A 120 0.15 -2.69 16.49
N SER A 121 -0.40 -3.10 17.63
CA SER A 121 -1.46 -4.10 17.69
C SER A 121 -2.68 -3.70 16.85
N ALA A 122 -3.00 -2.41 16.81
CA ALA A 122 -4.06 -1.86 15.95
C ALA A 122 -3.90 -2.27 14.47
N VAL A 123 -2.68 -2.33 13.95
CA VAL A 123 -2.41 -2.78 12.58
C VAL A 123 -2.27 -4.31 12.52
N ILE A 124 -1.42 -4.88 13.38
CA ILE A 124 -1.06 -6.31 13.32
C ILE A 124 -2.25 -7.22 13.59
N ASP A 125 -3.14 -6.87 14.51
CA ASP A 125 -4.27 -7.73 14.87
C ASP A 125 -5.27 -7.84 13.72
N VAL A 126 -5.54 -6.73 13.02
CA VAL A 126 -6.39 -6.76 11.82
C VAL A 126 -5.74 -7.60 10.72
N VAL A 127 -4.44 -7.46 10.52
CA VAL A 127 -3.73 -8.21 9.48
C VAL A 127 -3.80 -9.71 9.77
N LYS A 128 -3.60 -10.12 11.02
CA LYS A 128 -3.77 -11.52 11.44
C LYS A 128 -5.19 -12.01 11.25
N GLU A 129 -6.17 -11.18 11.54
CA GLU A 129 -7.59 -11.48 11.29
C GLU A 129 -7.86 -11.73 9.80
N LEU A 130 -7.39 -10.83 8.93
CA LEU A 130 -7.62 -10.90 7.48
C LEU A 130 -6.85 -12.04 6.81
N LEU A 131 -5.60 -12.28 7.23
CA LEU A 131 -4.75 -13.34 6.69
C LEU A 131 -4.96 -14.69 7.40
N GLN A 132 -5.78 -14.70 8.47
CA GLN A 132 -6.04 -15.85 9.32
C GLN A 132 -4.76 -16.55 9.80
N CYS A 133 -3.82 -15.76 10.31
CA CYS A 133 -2.48 -16.21 10.70
C CYS A 133 -2.09 -15.75 12.11
N GLN A 134 -0.94 -16.22 12.60
CA GLN A 134 -0.34 -15.78 13.86
C GLN A 134 0.90 -14.91 13.62
N ASP A 135 1.47 -14.35 14.69
CA ASP A 135 2.61 -13.44 14.61
C ASP A 135 3.83 -14.12 13.93
N GLU A 136 4.03 -15.42 14.15
CA GLU A 136 5.14 -16.20 13.60
C GLU A 136 5.02 -16.46 12.09
N ASP A 137 3.82 -16.32 11.53
CA ASP A 137 3.55 -16.50 10.10
C ASP A 137 3.77 -15.21 9.29
N LEU A 138 3.81 -14.06 9.97
CA LEU A 138 3.89 -12.75 9.34
C LEU A 138 5.31 -12.43 8.90
N VAL A 139 5.48 -12.19 7.60
CA VAL A 139 6.65 -11.49 7.07
C VAL A 139 6.24 -10.09 6.66
N LEU A 140 6.84 -9.13 7.34
CA LEU A 140 6.63 -7.73 7.08
C LEU A 140 7.59 -7.24 6.01
N GLU A 141 7.07 -6.70 4.92
CA GLU A 141 7.88 -6.25 3.79
C GLU A 141 7.88 -4.72 3.65
N LEU A 142 7.52 -4.25 2.46
CA LEU A 142 7.61 -2.85 2.07
C LEU A 142 6.78 -1.97 3.00
N PHE A 143 7.40 -0.93 3.55
CA PHE A 143 6.72 0.16 4.24
C PHE A 143 7.12 1.51 3.65
N ASN A 144 6.18 2.13 2.94
CA ASN A 144 6.42 3.37 2.20
C ASN A 144 5.43 4.47 2.58
N LEU A 145 5.86 5.71 2.37
CA LEU A 145 5.04 6.91 2.47
C LEU A 145 4.78 7.38 1.05
N LEU A 146 3.52 7.42 0.61
CA LEU A 146 3.17 8.14 -0.60
C LEU A 146 2.88 9.59 -0.27
N VAL A 147 3.29 10.47 -1.18
CA VAL A 147 3.27 11.90 -0.94
C VAL A 147 2.59 12.57 -2.10
N ARG A 148 1.90 13.69 -1.84
CA ARG A 148 1.35 14.54 -2.90
C ARG A 148 2.48 14.82 -3.92
N PRO A 149 2.31 14.40 -5.17
CA PRO A 149 3.29 14.63 -6.21
C PRO A 149 3.61 16.12 -6.38
N ASP A 150 4.85 16.47 -6.71
CA ASP A 150 5.24 17.87 -6.91
C ASP A 150 4.63 18.51 -8.17
N ARG A 151 4.11 17.69 -9.09
CA ARG A 151 3.33 18.07 -10.28
C ARG A 151 2.28 17.00 -10.57
N ASP A 152 1.33 17.28 -11.46
CA ASP A 152 0.26 16.35 -11.84
C ASP A 152 0.83 14.97 -12.17
N PHE A 153 0.32 13.97 -11.44
CA PHE A 153 0.79 12.61 -11.49
C PHE A 153 -0.24 11.64 -10.92
N GLU A 154 -0.50 10.56 -11.66
CA GLU A 154 -1.42 9.48 -11.32
C GLU A 154 -0.78 8.16 -11.79
N LEU A 155 -1.08 7.08 -11.07
CA LEU A 155 -0.69 5.73 -11.50
C LEU A 155 -1.72 5.24 -12.51
N VAL A 156 -1.27 4.53 -13.55
CA VAL A 156 -2.17 3.81 -14.43
C VAL A 156 -2.89 2.70 -13.67
N TRP A 157 -4.06 2.30 -14.17
CA TRP A 157 -4.77 1.12 -13.70
C TRP A 157 -3.84 -0.10 -13.74
N HIS A 158 -3.66 -0.75 -12.59
CA HIS A 158 -2.77 -1.88 -12.46
C HIS A 158 -3.24 -2.83 -11.35
N ARG A 159 -2.64 -4.01 -11.34
CA ARG A 159 -2.65 -4.94 -10.22
C ARG A 159 -1.22 -5.04 -9.71
N ASP A 160 -1.05 -5.15 -8.40
CA ASP A 160 0.28 -5.16 -7.78
C ASP A 160 1.13 -6.37 -8.21
N ASP A 161 0.50 -7.51 -8.51
CA ASP A 161 1.15 -8.80 -8.74
C ASP A 161 0.84 -9.44 -10.11
N ILE A 162 0.13 -8.72 -10.98
CA ILE A 162 -0.25 -9.16 -12.33
C ILE A 162 0.20 -8.09 -13.33
N PRO A 163 1.07 -8.44 -14.30
CA PRO A 163 1.53 -7.50 -15.32
C PRO A 163 0.39 -6.92 -16.16
N ALA A 164 0.55 -5.66 -16.59
CA ALA A 164 -0.44 -5.00 -17.44
C ALA A 164 -0.73 -5.77 -18.74
N SER A 165 0.27 -6.48 -19.28
CA SER A 165 0.20 -7.28 -20.51
C SER A 165 -0.48 -8.65 -20.35
N ALA A 166 -0.87 -9.06 -19.14
CA ALA A 166 -1.45 -10.38 -18.91
C ALA A 166 -2.78 -10.56 -19.65
N THR A 167 -2.93 -11.70 -20.32
CA THR A 167 -4.18 -12.19 -20.90
C THR A 167 -5.19 -12.53 -19.81
N ALA A 168 -6.48 -12.62 -20.15
CA ALA A 168 -7.51 -12.94 -19.15
C ALA A 168 -7.26 -14.30 -18.50
N GLU A 169 -6.79 -15.28 -19.27
CA GLU A 169 -6.43 -16.62 -18.79
C GLU A 169 -5.26 -16.57 -17.80
N GLU A 170 -4.21 -15.80 -18.09
CA GLU A 170 -3.07 -15.61 -17.17
C GLU A 170 -3.49 -14.91 -15.88
N GLU A 171 -4.39 -13.91 -15.96
CA GLU A 171 -4.95 -13.27 -14.78
C GLU A 171 -5.71 -14.27 -13.92
N MET A 172 -6.64 -15.01 -14.51
CA MET A 172 -7.43 -16.00 -13.78
C MET A 172 -6.54 -17.12 -13.20
N ALA A 173 -5.49 -17.53 -13.93
CA ALA A 173 -4.52 -18.50 -13.43
C ALA A 173 -3.72 -17.97 -12.22
N ARG A 174 -3.45 -16.66 -12.16
CA ARG A 174 -2.81 -16.04 -10.99
C ARG A 174 -3.79 -15.84 -9.84
N LEU A 175 -5.01 -15.36 -10.11
CA LEU A 175 -6.06 -15.09 -9.12
C LEU A 175 -6.60 -16.37 -8.49
N GLY A 176 -6.59 -17.49 -9.22
CA GLY A 176 -6.97 -18.81 -8.69
C GLY A 176 -5.94 -19.43 -7.74
N LYS A 177 -4.76 -18.82 -7.58
CA LYS A 177 -3.74 -19.24 -6.61
C LYS A 177 -3.92 -18.45 -5.31
N GLU A 178 -3.48 -19.05 -4.21
CA GLU A 178 -3.50 -18.38 -2.91
C GLU A 178 -2.77 -17.03 -2.97
N ALA A 179 -3.41 -16.01 -2.43
CA ALA A 179 -2.81 -14.70 -2.23
C ALA A 179 -2.03 -14.74 -0.91
N TRP A 180 -0.72 -14.57 -1.02
CA TRP A 180 0.17 -14.54 0.13
C TRP A 180 0.38 -13.17 0.70
N HIS A 181 -0.30 -12.14 0.19
CA HIS A 181 -0.07 -10.79 0.66
C HIS A 181 -1.35 -9.99 0.79
N ALA A 182 -1.35 -9.10 1.78
CA ALA A 182 -2.29 -7.99 1.86
C ALA A 182 -1.52 -6.69 1.64
N GLN A 183 -2.07 -5.84 0.77
CA GLN A 183 -1.66 -4.45 0.72
C GLN A 183 -2.50 -3.66 1.72
N TRP A 184 -1.82 -2.87 2.54
CA TRP A 184 -2.49 -1.97 3.49
C TRP A 184 -2.12 -0.51 3.23
N ASN A 185 -3.15 0.34 3.27
CA ASN A 185 -3.07 1.77 3.07
C ASN A 185 -3.65 2.49 4.29
N LEU A 186 -2.84 3.36 4.91
CA LEU A 186 -3.27 4.17 6.04
C LEU A 186 -3.31 5.63 5.59
N ALA A 187 -4.50 6.18 5.44
CA ALA A 187 -4.69 7.59 5.19
C ALA A 187 -4.28 8.38 6.44
N LEU A 188 -3.25 9.22 6.32
CA LEU A 188 -2.86 10.13 7.41
C LEU A 188 -3.68 11.43 7.36
N TRP A 189 -4.26 11.77 6.21
CA TRP A 189 -5.16 12.90 6.01
C TRP A 189 -6.36 12.44 5.19
N ASP A 190 -7.41 13.26 5.13
CA ASP A 190 -8.56 13.00 4.26
C ASP A 190 -8.05 12.89 2.81
N ASP A 191 -8.39 11.79 2.16
CA ASP A 191 -7.78 11.41 0.88
C ASP A 191 -8.81 10.75 -0.03
N GLU A 192 -8.75 11.11 -1.32
CA GLU A 192 -9.58 10.57 -2.39
C GLU A 192 -8.70 10.04 -3.55
N SER A 193 -7.42 9.75 -3.28
CA SER A 193 -6.44 9.42 -4.32
C SER A 193 -6.41 7.93 -4.66
N LEU A 194 -6.86 7.06 -3.75
CA LEU A 194 -6.93 5.62 -3.97
C LEU A 194 -8.29 5.22 -4.53
N VAL A 195 -8.29 4.71 -5.76
CA VAL A 195 -9.45 4.14 -6.41
C VAL A 195 -9.27 2.63 -6.51
N ILE A 196 -10.30 1.88 -6.12
CA ILE A 196 -10.33 0.41 -6.12
C ILE A 196 -11.60 -0.03 -6.86
N VAL A 197 -11.53 -1.13 -7.60
CA VAL A 197 -12.71 -1.74 -8.24
C VAL A 197 -13.18 -2.93 -7.39
N PRO A 198 -14.36 -2.86 -6.73
CA PRO A 198 -14.87 -3.96 -5.93
C PRO A 198 -15.05 -5.24 -6.75
N GLY A 199 -14.73 -6.37 -6.13
CA GLY A 199 -14.83 -7.70 -6.75
C GLY A 199 -13.76 -7.99 -7.81
N SER A 200 -12.91 -7.02 -8.16
CA SER A 200 -11.90 -7.20 -9.19
C SER A 200 -10.83 -8.23 -8.79
N HIS A 201 -10.65 -8.54 -7.50
CA HIS A 201 -9.75 -9.60 -7.01
C HIS A 201 -10.17 -11.00 -7.47
N ALA A 202 -11.42 -11.21 -7.88
CA ALA A 202 -11.97 -12.51 -8.25
C ALA A 202 -12.24 -12.68 -9.77
N ARG A 203 -11.86 -11.71 -10.59
CA ARG A 203 -12.08 -11.73 -12.05
C ARG A 203 -10.93 -11.11 -12.82
N ALA A 204 -10.80 -11.49 -14.10
CA ALA A 204 -9.95 -10.80 -15.05
C ALA A 204 -10.40 -9.33 -15.24
N ARG A 205 -9.47 -8.48 -15.68
CA ARG A 205 -9.78 -7.12 -16.11
C ARG A 205 -10.73 -7.14 -17.29
N THR A 206 -11.75 -6.29 -17.25
CA THR A 206 -12.64 -6.04 -18.38
C THR A 206 -11.91 -5.34 -19.52
N GLN A 207 -12.47 -5.34 -20.72
CA GLN A 207 -11.91 -4.57 -21.84
C GLN A 207 -11.80 -3.08 -21.51
N VAL A 208 -12.80 -2.54 -20.82
CA VAL A 208 -12.85 -1.15 -20.35
C VAL A 208 -11.68 -0.84 -19.39
N GLU A 209 -11.40 -1.71 -18.43
CA GLU A 209 -10.26 -1.56 -17.52
C GLU A 209 -8.89 -1.75 -18.20
N ARG A 210 -8.85 -2.50 -19.31
CA ARG A 210 -7.64 -2.73 -20.11
C ARG A 210 -7.31 -1.54 -21.01
N ASP A 211 -8.35 -0.95 -21.59
CA ASP A 211 -8.24 0.20 -22.48
C ASP A 211 -8.12 1.51 -21.72
N ALA A 212 -8.39 1.49 -20.41
CA ALA A 212 -8.28 2.65 -19.53
C ALA A 212 -6.94 3.35 -19.69
N GLY A 213 -6.97 4.53 -20.31
CA GLY A 213 -5.79 5.33 -20.56
C GLY A 213 -5.16 5.82 -19.25
N PRO A 214 -3.89 6.26 -19.29
CA PRO A 214 -3.39 7.13 -18.23
C PRO A 214 -4.38 8.29 -18.05
N TRP A 215 -4.74 8.62 -16.80
CA TRP A 215 -5.65 9.73 -16.44
C TRP A 215 -7.15 9.54 -16.71
N GLU A 216 -7.60 8.36 -17.14
CA GLU A 216 -9.02 8.12 -17.43
C GLU A 216 -9.84 7.98 -16.12
N LYS A 217 -10.89 8.80 -16.01
CA LYS A 217 -11.75 8.94 -14.82
C LYS A 217 -13.17 8.44 -15.09
N GLY A 218 -13.90 8.12 -14.03
CA GLY A 218 -15.35 7.88 -14.11
C GLY A 218 -15.76 6.43 -14.37
N PHE A 219 -14.86 5.46 -14.17
CA PHE A 219 -15.26 4.06 -14.09
C PHE A 219 -16.13 3.84 -12.85
N ALA A 220 -17.16 3.01 -13.00
CA ALA A 220 -17.95 2.58 -11.86
C ALA A 220 -17.07 1.70 -10.94
N GLY A 221 -16.68 2.27 -9.81
CA GLY A 221 -16.19 1.56 -8.63
C GLY A 221 -17.32 1.35 -7.63
#